data_AF-F3NIQ4-F1
#
_entry.id   AF-F3NIQ4-F1
#
_cell.length_a   1.000
_cell.length_b   1.000
_cell.length_c   1.000
_cell.angle_alpha   90.00
_cell.angle_beta   90.00
_cell.angle_gamma   90.00
#
_symmetry.space_group_name_H-M   'P 1'
#
loop_
_entity.id
_entity.type
_entity.pdbx_description
1 polymer ?
#
loop_
_entity_poly.entity_id
_entity_poly.type
_entity_poly.pdbx_seq_one_letter_code
_entity_poly.pdbx_strand_id
1 'polypeptide(L)'
;MAVQEARQGAEPTAHRGGCTCGDCPHGAREGHRRAVAAFLAKRDGYASGQGLPAAVAHSASASRQWVSDELTQSADAVAERGRAEGEAWLARLWHRTAFAVWGGVTVLLLVQALTAVGAGWSPARTAGLLAAVLLGAVLTGAGYAHRARGGALAPVIGEDNRLSTSRAVAAGWVLFTVYAVLVLVGQLAAASAHGRRDRLIAGLDLARGAGVVTVVAVVCGIAVLVRRVVGLRVLGQRLQKVRAHRPRAADLLTDDSGRGSFADIQYVMISAVALAFAAVRLARRPDQLPDLPWGLAVLVLISAATYLAAKYAEGGRPVILSVVRAREAGDLDAPIRTGDDIEIRGAGFVPAGAQSADRLSRMVVRIGAVHVHVPLVPVTGGFDNPSDTLLTVPVPADVEPGRVEVQVVTAAGVETNRVTVEILD
;
A
#
# COMPACT_ATOMS: atom_id res chain seq x y z
N MET A 1 29.54 -37.68 26.68
CA MET A 1 29.92 -37.59 25.27
C MET A 1 28.76 -38.05 24.40
N ALA A 2 27.84 -37.15 24.00
CA ALA A 2 26.78 -37.39 23.00
C ALA A 2 25.94 -36.11 22.69
N VAL A 3 26.50 -34.89 22.69
CA VAL A 3 25.75 -33.65 22.36
C VAL A 3 26.61 -32.63 21.61
N GLN A 4 27.48 -33.08 20.69
CA GLN A 4 28.38 -32.16 20.01
C GLN A 4 28.72 -32.52 18.55
N GLU A 5 27.85 -33.26 17.87
CA GLU A 5 28.02 -33.57 16.43
C GLU A 5 26.90 -33.04 15.51
N ALA A 6 25.85 -32.40 16.04
CA ALA A 6 24.75 -31.87 15.21
C ALA A 6 25.00 -30.47 14.61
N ARG A 7 26.26 -30.01 14.49
CA ARG A 7 26.57 -28.61 14.10
C ARG A 7 27.59 -28.40 12.99
N GLN A 8 27.96 -29.43 12.25
CA GLN A 8 28.88 -29.28 11.13
C GLN A 8 28.34 -30.04 9.91
N GLY A 9 27.97 -29.29 8.86
CA GLY A 9 27.58 -29.88 7.58
C GLY A 9 26.31 -29.29 6.95
N ALA A 10 26.16 -27.97 6.92
CA ALA A 10 25.25 -27.33 5.98
C ALA A 10 26.03 -26.30 5.16
N GLU A 11 26.84 -26.80 4.23
CA GLU A 11 27.34 -25.98 3.13
C GLU A 11 26.15 -25.39 2.35
N PRO A 12 26.25 -24.16 1.85
CA PRO A 12 25.19 -23.54 1.06
C PRO A 12 25.20 -24.17 -0.34
N THR A 13 24.51 -25.30 -0.50
CA THR A 13 24.24 -25.87 -1.82
C THR A 13 23.46 -24.87 -2.65
N ALA A 14 24.09 -24.33 -3.70
CA ALA A 14 23.45 -23.50 -4.71
C ALA A 14 22.28 -24.27 -5.35
N HIS A 15 21.06 -23.81 -5.10
CA HIS A 15 19.83 -24.46 -5.54
C HIS A 15 19.63 -24.34 -7.06
N ARG A 16 19.78 -25.46 -7.79
CA ARG A 16 19.19 -25.65 -9.13
C ARG A 16 17.80 -26.28 -8.96
N GLY A 17 16.75 -25.54 -9.34
CA GLY A 17 15.39 -26.07 -9.54
C GLY A 17 14.49 -26.13 -8.29
N GLY A 18 13.50 -25.23 -8.22
CA GLY A 18 12.26 -25.40 -7.44
C GLY A 18 12.38 -25.62 -5.93
N CYS A 19 12.80 -24.61 -5.15
CA CYS A 19 12.76 -24.74 -3.68
C CYS A 19 11.32 -24.83 -3.16
N THR A 20 11.00 -25.92 -2.46
CA THR A 20 9.76 -26.18 -1.71
C THR A 20 9.85 -25.78 -0.24
N CYS A 21 11.02 -25.30 0.18
CA CYS A 21 11.29 -24.82 1.53
C CYS A 21 10.35 -23.66 1.92
N GLY A 22 9.49 -23.88 2.91
CA GLY A 22 8.44 -22.93 3.33
C GLY A 22 9.00 -21.60 3.86
N ASP A 23 10.19 -21.64 4.46
CA ASP A 23 10.80 -20.47 5.11
C ASP A 23 11.74 -19.70 4.19
N CYS A 24 12.10 -20.26 3.03
CA CYS A 24 12.88 -19.48 2.09
C CYS A 24 11.94 -18.56 1.29
N PRO A 25 12.33 -17.30 1.07
CA PRO A 25 11.46 -16.38 0.38
C PRO A 25 11.23 -16.64 -1.13
N HIS A 26 12.01 -17.52 -1.76
CA HIS A 26 11.69 -18.03 -3.11
C HIS A 26 10.58 -19.08 -3.03
N GLY A 27 10.65 -19.99 -2.05
CA GLY A 27 9.63 -21.00 -1.78
C GLY A 27 8.30 -20.40 -1.35
N ALA A 28 8.31 -19.35 -0.52
CA ALA A 28 7.11 -18.61 -0.14
C ALA A 28 6.40 -17.98 -1.35
N ARG A 29 7.17 -17.34 -2.26
CA ARG A 29 6.64 -16.75 -3.49
C ARG A 29 6.09 -17.80 -4.45
N GLU A 30 6.81 -18.89 -4.64
CA GLU A 30 6.38 -19.98 -5.52
C GLU A 30 5.14 -20.70 -4.93
N GLY A 31 5.11 -20.91 -3.62
CA GLY A 31 3.96 -21.46 -2.92
C GLY A 31 2.72 -20.57 -3.04
N HIS A 32 2.87 -19.25 -2.86
CA HIS A 32 1.76 -18.32 -3.07
C HIS A 32 1.27 -18.32 -4.52
N ARG A 33 2.18 -18.31 -5.51
CA ARG A 33 1.81 -18.40 -6.93
C ARG A 33 1.00 -19.67 -7.26
N ARG A 34 1.44 -20.84 -6.75
CA ARG A 34 0.71 -22.09 -6.94
C ARG A 34 -0.64 -22.09 -6.26
N ALA A 35 -0.72 -21.55 -5.04
CA ALA A 35 -1.98 -21.41 -4.32
C ALA A 35 -2.96 -20.51 -5.09
N VAL A 36 -2.49 -19.37 -5.62
CA VAL A 36 -3.30 -18.48 -6.47
C VAL A 36 -3.76 -19.20 -7.75
N ALA A 37 -2.86 -19.89 -8.45
CA ALA A 37 -3.22 -20.62 -9.66
C ALA A 37 -4.26 -21.73 -9.39
N ALA A 38 -4.09 -22.49 -8.31
CA ALA A 38 -5.05 -23.51 -7.89
C ALA A 38 -6.41 -22.90 -7.52
N PHE A 39 -6.41 -21.78 -6.79
CA PHE A 39 -7.62 -21.05 -6.45
C PHE A 39 -8.36 -20.54 -7.69
N LEU A 40 -7.65 -19.93 -8.65
CA LEU A 40 -8.25 -19.43 -9.89
C LEU A 40 -8.86 -20.58 -10.71
N ALA A 41 -8.15 -21.70 -10.85
CA ALA A 41 -8.66 -22.88 -11.53
C ALA A 41 -9.93 -23.44 -10.84
N LYS A 42 -9.93 -23.47 -9.50
CA LYS A 42 -11.09 -23.90 -8.70
C LYS A 42 -12.29 -22.98 -8.88
N ARG A 43 -12.08 -21.66 -8.79
CA ARG A 43 -13.11 -20.63 -9.01
C ARG A 43 -13.71 -20.75 -10.41
N ASP A 44 -12.87 -20.82 -11.43
CA ASP A 44 -13.32 -20.88 -12.83
C ASP A 44 -14.02 -22.23 -13.12
N GLY A 45 -13.59 -23.31 -12.47
CA GLY A 45 -14.29 -24.60 -12.45
C GLY A 45 -15.71 -24.47 -11.91
N TYR A 46 -15.90 -23.88 -10.72
CA TYR A 46 -17.24 -23.65 -10.16
C TYR A 46 -18.08 -22.68 -10.98
N ALA A 47 -17.47 -21.64 -11.57
CA ALA A 47 -18.16 -20.73 -12.48
C ALA A 47 -18.69 -21.46 -13.73
N SER A 48 -18.04 -22.55 -14.15
CA SER A 48 -18.49 -23.43 -15.23
C SER A 48 -19.42 -24.58 -14.78
N GLY A 49 -19.80 -24.63 -13.50
CA GLY A 49 -20.66 -25.67 -12.93
C GLY A 49 -19.94 -27.01 -12.64
N GLN A 50 -18.61 -27.06 -12.68
CA GLN A 50 -17.84 -28.27 -12.41
C GLN A 50 -17.56 -28.43 -10.91
N GLY A 51 -17.46 -29.67 -10.42
CA GLY A 51 -17.00 -29.97 -9.07
C GLY A 51 -18.05 -29.85 -7.95
N LEU A 52 -19.33 -29.67 -8.30
CA LEU A 52 -20.45 -29.69 -7.36
C LEU A 52 -20.77 -31.14 -6.92
N PRO A 53 -20.88 -31.42 -5.62
CA PRO A 53 -21.37 -32.70 -5.13
C PRO A 53 -22.82 -32.95 -5.55
N ALA A 54 -23.13 -34.19 -5.95
CA ALA A 54 -24.50 -34.59 -6.33
C ALA A 54 -25.53 -34.32 -5.22
N ALA A 55 -25.08 -34.37 -3.95
CA ALA A 55 -25.91 -34.12 -2.78
C ALA A 55 -26.37 -32.65 -2.64
N VAL A 56 -25.73 -31.67 -3.29
CA VAL A 56 -26.18 -30.26 -3.25
C VAL A 56 -26.65 -29.76 -4.61
N ALA A 57 -26.33 -30.46 -5.70
CA ALA A 57 -26.64 -30.07 -7.07
C ALA A 57 -28.15 -29.91 -7.37
N HIS A 58 -29.02 -30.50 -6.55
CA HIS A 58 -30.48 -30.42 -6.73
C HIS A 58 -31.11 -29.16 -6.12
N SER A 59 -30.34 -28.37 -5.36
CA SER A 59 -30.78 -27.11 -4.77
C SER A 59 -29.80 -25.99 -5.11
N ALA A 60 -30.28 -24.95 -5.79
CA ALA A 60 -29.48 -23.80 -6.17
C ALA A 60 -28.91 -23.07 -4.93
N SER A 61 -29.72 -22.91 -3.87
CA SER A 61 -29.27 -22.28 -2.63
C SER A 61 -28.20 -23.12 -1.92
N ALA A 62 -28.39 -24.44 -1.82
CA ALA A 62 -27.41 -25.34 -1.21
C ALA A 62 -26.10 -25.38 -2.00
N SER A 63 -26.19 -25.41 -3.34
CA SER A 63 -25.02 -25.36 -4.23
C SER A 63 -24.24 -24.06 -4.06
N ARG A 64 -24.92 -22.90 -4.03
CA ARG A 64 -24.27 -21.60 -3.81
C ARG A 64 -23.58 -21.51 -2.46
N GLN A 65 -24.24 -21.95 -1.39
CA GLN A 65 -23.65 -21.94 -0.05
C GLN A 65 -22.40 -22.82 -0.01
N TRP A 66 -22.48 -24.05 -0.52
CA TRP A 66 -21.36 -24.97 -0.56
C TRP A 66 -20.18 -24.42 -1.38
N VAL A 67 -20.44 -23.86 -2.57
CA VAL A 67 -19.39 -23.22 -3.40
C VAL A 67 -18.76 -22.04 -2.67
N SER A 68 -19.57 -21.22 -2.00
CA SER A 68 -19.09 -20.07 -1.23
C SER A 68 -18.17 -20.50 -0.09
N ASP A 69 -18.54 -21.54 0.66
CA ASP A 69 -17.74 -22.05 1.78
C ASP A 69 -16.40 -22.64 1.29
N GLU A 70 -16.45 -23.41 0.20
CA GLU A 70 -15.30 -24.08 -0.40
C GLU A 70 -14.32 -23.08 -1.07
N LEU A 71 -14.83 -21.97 -1.60
CA LEU A 71 -14.03 -20.84 -2.09
C LEU A 71 -13.48 -20.00 -0.95
N THR A 72 -14.25 -19.80 0.12
CA THR A 72 -13.80 -19.07 1.32
C THR A 72 -12.61 -19.77 1.96
N GLN A 73 -12.72 -21.08 2.22
CA GLN A 73 -11.62 -21.87 2.78
C GLN A 73 -10.37 -21.83 1.89
N SER A 74 -10.55 -21.93 0.57
CA SER A 74 -9.43 -21.86 -0.37
C SER A 74 -8.81 -20.46 -0.43
N ALA A 75 -9.62 -19.41 -0.31
CA ALA A 75 -9.16 -18.03 -0.29
C ALA A 75 -8.35 -17.72 0.96
N ASP A 76 -8.76 -18.24 2.12
CA ASP A 76 -8.02 -18.11 3.37
C ASP A 76 -6.62 -18.74 3.28
N ALA A 77 -6.52 -19.92 2.66
CA ALA A 77 -5.23 -20.57 2.40
C ALA A 77 -4.32 -19.72 1.48
N VAL A 78 -4.89 -19.10 0.42
CA VAL A 78 -4.16 -18.16 -0.45
C VAL A 78 -3.70 -16.92 0.32
N ALA A 79 -4.57 -16.35 1.15
CA ALA A 79 -4.29 -15.18 1.95
C ALA A 79 -3.20 -15.44 3.00
N GLU A 80 -3.20 -16.63 3.62
CA GLU A 80 -2.14 -17.07 4.53
C GLU A 80 -0.79 -17.17 3.82
N ARG A 81 -0.75 -17.83 2.65
CA ARG A 81 0.47 -17.89 1.83
C ARG A 81 0.93 -16.51 1.35
N GLY A 82 -0.01 -15.63 1.04
CA GLY A 82 0.27 -14.24 0.65
C GLY A 82 0.88 -13.43 1.80
N ARG A 83 0.40 -13.63 3.03
CA ARG A 83 1.00 -13.03 4.25
C ARG A 83 2.42 -13.55 4.48
N ALA A 84 2.63 -14.86 4.39
CA ALA A 84 3.95 -15.47 4.52
C ALA A 84 4.95 -14.96 3.45
N GLU A 85 4.52 -14.84 2.18
CA GLU A 85 5.35 -14.21 1.14
C GLU A 85 5.68 -12.75 1.48
N GLY A 86 4.69 -11.98 1.98
CA GLY A 86 4.85 -10.59 2.38
C GLY A 86 5.91 -10.41 3.48
N GLU A 87 5.85 -11.22 4.53
CA GLU A 87 6.82 -11.21 5.64
C GLU A 87 8.22 -11.60 5.17
N ALA A 88 8.34 -12.68 4.40
CA ALA A 88 9.59 -13.14 3.81
C ALA A 88 10.21 -12.11 2.85
N TRP A 89 9.37 -11.34 2.16
CA TRP A 89 9.80 -10.23 1.30
C TRP A 89 10.30 -9.04 2.12
N LEU A 90 9.56 -8.63 3.15
CA LEU A 90 9.96 -7.53 4.05
C LEU A 90 11.30 -7.82 4.72
N ALA A 91 11.52 -9.05 5.18
CA ALA A 91 12.79 -9.47 5.78
C ALA A 91 13.99 -9.38 4.81
N ARG A 92 13.77 -9.45 3.49
CA ARG A 92 14.83 -9.26 2.47
C ARG A 92 14.92 -7.83 1.96
N LEU A 93 13.90 -7.01 2.19
CA LEU A 93 13.83 -5.66 1.66
C LEU A 93 15.03 -4.82 2.11
N TRP A 94 15.49 -4.99 3.35
CA TRP A 94 16.62 -4.21 3.88
C TRP A 94 17.92 -4.45 3.10
N HIS A 95 18.17 -5.67 2.62
CA HIS A 95 19.33 -5.97 1.77
C HIS A 95 19.22 -5.23 0.44
N ARG A 96 18.02 -5.26 -0.19
CA ARG A 96 17.79 -4.57 -1.46
C ARG A 96 17.92 -3.06 -1.31
N THR A 97 17.40 -2.48 -0.23
CA THR A 97 17.57 -1.06 0.06
C THR A 97 19.02 -0.72 0.33
N ALA A 98 19.77 -1.57 1.04
CA ALA A 98 21.20 -1.37 1.24
C ALA A 98 21.96 -1.41 -0.09
N PHE A 99 21.71 -2.41 -0.95
CA PHE A 99 22.31 -2.47 -2.28
C PHE A 99 21.96 -1.25 -3.14
N ALA A 100 20.72 -0.77 -3.10
CA ALA A 100 20.32 0.44 -3.83
C ALA A 100 21.03 1.70 -3.30
N VAL A 101 21.14 1.84 -1.98
CA VAL A 101 21.84 2.95 -1.32
C VAL A 101 23.33 2.95 -1.68
N TRP A 102 24.02 1.82 -1.52
CA TRP A 102 25.45 1.70 -1.86
C TRP A 102 25.71 1.76 -3.35
N GLY A 103 24.78 1.28 -4.19
CA GLY A 103 24.78 1.51 -5.62
C GLY A 103 24.72 3.00 -5.96
N GLY A 104 23.86 3.76 -5.28
CA GLY A 104 23.78 5.22 -5.41
C GLY A 104 25.09 5.93 -5.00
N VAL A 105 25.71 5.53 -3.89
CA VAL A 105 27.03 6.03 -3.48
C VAL A 105 28.10 5.72 -4.53
N THR A 106 28.08 4.51 -5.09
CA THR A 106 29.02 4.09 -6.14
C THR A 106 28.82 4.89 -7.43
N VAL A 107 27.57 5.10 -7.86
CA VAL A 107 27.25 5.95 -9.02
C VAL A 107 27.72 7.39 -8.77
N LEU A 108 27.49 7.93 -7.58
CA LEU A 108 27.97 9.27 -7.22
C LEU A 108 29.50 9.35 -7.31
N LEU A 109 30.23 8.34 -6.79
CA LEU A 109 31.68 8.25 -6.92
C LEU A 109 32.13 8.22 -8.38
N LEU A 110 31.51 7.38 -9.20
CA LEU A 110 31.84 7.28 -10.63
C LEU A 110 31.59 8.60 -11.36
N VAL A 111 30.44 9.25 -11.13
CA VAL A 111 30.13 10.55 -11.75
C VAL A 111 31.12 11.62 -11.29
N GLN A 112 31.47 11.65 -10.00
CA GLN A 112 32.46 12.60 -9.50
C GLN A 112 33.86 12.33 -10.07
N ALA A 113 34.26 11.06 -10.21
CA ALA A 113 35.54 10.68 -10.81
C ALA A 113 35.60 11.06 -12.31
N LEU A 114 34.53 10.76 -13.06
CA LEU A 114 34.44 11.12 -14.47
C LEU A 114 34.46 12.64 -14.67
N THR A 115 33.71 13.39 -13.86
CA THR A 115 33.72 14.86 -13.91
C THR A 115 34.98 15.49 -13.28
N ALA A 116 35.82 14.70 -12.61
CA ALA A 116 37.15 15.14 -12.15
C ALA A 116 38.19 15.14 -13.25
N VAL A 117 37.99 14.36 -14.32
CA VAL A 117 38.85 14.40 -15.49
C VAL A 117 38.80 15.81 -16.08
N GLY A 118 39.94 16.49 -16.08
CA GLY A 118 40.08 17.89 -16.53
C GLY A 118 39.82 18.95 -15.46
N ALA A 119 38.80 18.80 -14.60
CA ALA A 119 38.46 19.80 -13.58
C ALA A 119 39.22 19.64 -12.25
N GLY A 120 39.89 18.50 -12.03
CA GLY A 120 40.64 18.18 -10.80
C GLY A 120 39.73 17.82 -9.62
N TRP A 121 40.26 17.13 -8.60
CA TRP A 121 39.49 16.71 -7.43
C TRP A 121 39.37 17.84 -6.38
N SER A 122 38.16 18.13 -5.91
CA SER A 122 37.90 19.27 -5.00
C SER A 122 37.47 18.81 -3.60
N PRO A 123 37.67 19.63 -2.55
CA PRO A 123 37.17 19.33 -1.20
C PRO A 123 35.66 19.11 -1.14
N ALA A 124 34.89 19.81 -1.99
CA ALA A 124 33.45 19.65 -2.09
C ALA A 124 33.05 18.24 -2.55
N ARG A 125 33.83 17.61 -3.45
CA ARG A 125 33.61 16.23 -3.88
C ARG A 125 33.85 15.23 -2.76
N THR A 126 34.97 15.39 -2.05
CA THR A 126 35.25 14.59 -0.85
C THR A 126 34.14 14.74 0.18
N ALA A 127 33.70 15.96 0.49
CA ALA A 127 32.60 16.21 1.42
C ALA A 127 31.28 15.59 0.94
N GLY A 128 30.98 15.68 -0.36
CA GLY A 128 29.87 14.99 -1.02
C GLY A 128 29.86 13.49 -0.79
N LEU A 129 31.00 12.83 -1.06
CA LEU A 129 31.11 11.38 -0.90
C LEU A 129 31.05 10.96 0.56
N LEU A 130 31.72 11.68 1.47
CA LEU A 130 31.65 11.39 2.90
C LEU A 130 30.21 11.56 3.42
N ALA A 131 29.50 12.61 3.02
CA ALA A 131 28.09 12.81 3.36
C ALA A 131 27.21 11.64 2.84
N ALA A 132 27.44 11.19 1.61
CA ALA A 132 26.73 10.06 1.02
C ALA A 132 27.02 8.73 1.75
N VAL A 133 28.27 8.48 2.13
CA VAL A 133 28.69 7.31 2.92
C VAL A 133 28.06 7.33 4.31
N LEU A 134 28.07 8.48 5.00
CA LEU A 134 27.46 8.64 6.31
C LEU A 134 25.95 8.38 6.28
N LEU A 135 25.25 9.02 5.33
CA LEU A 135 23.82 8.76 5.14
C LEU A 135 23.55 7.31 4.76
N GLY A 136 24.37 6.73 3.88
CA GLY A 136 24.24 5.34 3.47
C GLY A 136 24.42 4.36 4.64
N ALA A 137 25.39 4.62 5.52
CA ALA A 137 25.61 3.85 6.74
C ALA A 137 24.43 3.98 7.72
N VAL A 138 23.92 5.19 7.94
CA VAL A 138 22.74 5.43 8.80
C VAL A 138 21.50 4.73 8.24
N LEU A 139 21.22 4.84 6.95
CA LEU A 139 20.08 4.17 6.29
C LEU A 139 20.23 2.64 6.32
N THR A 140 21.45 2.13 6.15
CA THR A 140 21.74 0.68 6.27
C THR A 140 21.53 0.20 7.70
N GLY A 141 22.03 0.93 8.70
CA GLY A 141 21.86 0.62 10.11
C GLY A 141 20.39 0.66 10.54
N ALA A 142 19.66 1.72 10.16
CA ALA A 142 18.22 1.82 10.37
C ALA A 142 17.46 0.69 9.67
N GLY A 143 17.87 0.34 8.44
CA GLY A 143 17.32 -0.77 7.68
C GLY A 143 17.50 -2.13 8.37
N TYR A 144 18.68 -2.36 8.93
CA TYR A 144 18.98 -3.56 9.70
C TYR A 144 18.19 -3.62 11.02
N ALA A 145 18.12 -2.50 11.75
CA ALA A 145 17.38 -2.39 13.01
C ALA A 145 15.88 -2.58 12.83
N HIS A 146 15.31 -2.07 11.73
CA HIS A 146 13.89 -2.15 11.40
C HIS A 146 13.55 -3.22 10.35
N ARG A 147 14.41 -4.23 10.16
CA ARG A 147 14.23 -5.27 9.13
C ARG A 147 12.88 -6.00 9.18
N ALA A 148 12.31 -6.18 10.39
CA ALA A 148 11.01 -6.81 10.58
C ALA A 148 9.81 -5.92 10.16
N ARG A 149 10.03 -4.60 9.97
CA ARG A 149 8.98 -3.61 9.69
C ARG A 149 9.16 -2.93 8.32
N GLY A 150 9.94 -3.52 7.42
CA GLY A 150 10.23 -2.96 6.09
C GLY A 150 11.56 -2.17 5.98
N GLY A 151 12.41 -2.26 7.00
CA GLY A 151 13.77 -1.70 6.96
C GLY A 151 13.78 -0.17 6.82
N ALA A 152 14.61 0.35 5.93
CA ALA A 152 14.77 1.79 5.72
C ALA A 152 13.49 2.46 5.19
N LEU A 153 12.57 1.68 4.60
CA LEU A 153 11.29 2.17 4.10
C LEU A 153 10.18 2.15 5.17
N ALA A 154 10.44 1.62 6.37
CA ALA A 154 9.44 1.56 7.44
C ALA A 154 8.74 2.92 7.72
N PRO A 155 9.43 4.08 7.73
CA PRO A 155 8.77 5.37 7.95
C PRO A 155 7.80 5.79 6.85
N VAL A 156 7.99 5.29 5.62
CA VAL A 156 7.16 5.65 4.46
C VAL A 156 6.05 4.64 4.19
N ILE A 157 6.02 3.51 4.92
CA ILE A 157 4.94 2.54 4.88
C ILE A 157 3.79 3.03 5.80
N GLY A 158 2.59 3.09 5.24
CA GLY A 158 1.35 3.47 5.92
C GLY A 158 0.83 2.40 6.86
N GLU A 159 -0.15 2.78 7.68
CA GLU A 159 -0.87 1.88 8.59
C GLU A 159 -1.62 0.75 7.84
N ASP A 160 -1.98 0.99 6.58
CA ASP A 160 -2.59 0.02 5.65
C ASP A 160 -1.56 -0.88 4.92
N ASN A 161 -0.29 -0.84 5.31
CA ASN A 161 0.81 -1.62 4.73
C ASN A 161 1.10 -1.30 3.25
N ARG A 162 0.78 -0.07 2.81
CA ARG A 162 1.11 0.48 1.48
C ARG A 162 2.17 1.57 1.59
N LEU A 163 2.88 1.88 0.50
CA LEU A 163 3.74 3.07 0.52
C LEU A 163 2.90 4.35 0.49
N SER A 164 3.20 5.31 1.36
CA SER A 164 2.52 6.59 1.41
C SER A 164 3.24 7.62 0.54
N THR A 165 2.54 8.14 -0.48
CA THR A 165 3.04 9.17 -1.39
C THR A 165 3.57 10.41 -0.65
N SER A 166 2.80 10.95 0.30
CA SER A 166 3.24 12.11 1.06
C SER A 166 4.43 11.85 1.97
N ARG A 167 4.50 10.69 2.64
CA ARG A 167 5.67 10.34 3.46
C ARG A 167 6.91 10.12 2.58
N ALA A 168 6.76 9.50 1.42
CA ALA A 168 7.87 9.27 0.49
C ALA A 168 8.44 10.58 -0.07
N VAL A 169 7.57 11.51 -0.52
CA VAL A 169 7.99 12.84 -0.99
C VAL A 169 8.68 13.62 0.14
N ALA A 170 8.10 13.64 1.33
CA ALA A 170 8.70 14.30 2.49
C ALA A 170 10.06 13.69 2.86
N ALA A 171 10.17 12.36 2.90
CA ALA A 171 11.43 11.67 3.18
C ALA A 171 12.51 11.98 2.13
N GLY A 172 12.14 12.08 0.84
CA GLY A 172 13.06 12.47 -0.22
C GLY A 172 13.65 13.87 -0.03
N TRP A 173 12.78 14.86 0.26
CA TRP A 173 13.21 16.23 0.54
C TRP A 173 14.04 16.37 1.81
N VAL A 174 13.66 15.68 2.89
CA VAL A 174 14.42 15.66 4.14
C VAL A 174 15.80 15.03 3.93
N LEU A 175 15.87 13.85 3.30
CA LEU A 175 17.13 13.17 3.05
C LEU A 175 18.07 14.02 2.18
N PHE A 176 17.54 14.65 1.14
CA PHE A 176 18.31 15.57 0.30
C PHE A 176 18.81 16.79 1.07
N THR A 177 17.98 17.37 1.93
CA THR A 177 18.36 18.55 2.73
C THR A 177 19.44 18.19 3.75
N VAL A 178 19.30 17.04 4.43
CA VAL A 178 20.34 16.52 5.35
C VAL A 178 21.64 16.27 4.58
N TYR A 179 21.57 15.68 3.39
CA TYR A 179 22.74 15.52 2.52
C TYR A 179 23.41 16.86 2.21
N ALA A 180 22.65 17.86 1.75
CA ALA A 180 23.16 19.18 1.42
C ALA A 180 23.86 19.86 2.61
N VAL A 181 23.27 19.77 3.80
CA VAL A 181 23.86 20.30 5.03
C VAL A 181 25.14 19.55 5.40
N LEU A 182 25.17 18.21 5.32
CA LEU A 182 26.38 17.41 5.58
C LEU A 182 27.52 17.76 4.62
N VAL A 183 27.22 18.06 3.35
CA VAL A 183 28.22 18.53 2.37
C VAL A 183 28.83 19.86 2.79
N LEU A 184 28.02 20.80 3.30
CA LEU A 184 28.50 22.09 3.80
C LEU A 184 29.31 21.93 5.09
N VAL A 185 28.85 21.09 6.03
CA VAL A 185 29.56 20.77 7.28
C VAL A 185 30.93 20.14 6.99
N GLY A 186 31.00 19.18 6.07
CA GLY A 186 32.25 18.55 5.66
C GLY A 186 33.23 19.54 5.03
N GLN A 187 32.74 20.47 4.20
CA GLN A 187 33.56 21.54 3.66
C GLN A 187 34.04 22.53 4.72
N LEU A 188 33.20 22.84 5.71
CA LEU A 188 33.55 23.73 6.81
C LEU A 188 34.65 23.11 7.68
N ALA A 189 34.55 21.81 7.97
CA ALA A 189 35.57 21.07 8.71
C ALA A 189 36.93 21.03 7.97
N ALA A 190 36.91 20.97 6.64
CA ALA A 190 38.11 20.98 5.81
C ALA A 190 38.67 22.40 5.53
N ALA A 191 37.91 23.47 5.84
CA ALA A 191 38.33 24.83 5.54
C ALA A 191 39.39 25.31 6.55
N SER A 192 40.60 25.62 6.06
CA SER A 192 41.70 26.17 6.85
C SER A 192 41.73 27.71 6.88
N ALA A 193 41.24 28.38 5.83
CA ALA A 193 41.26 29.84 5.71
C ALA A 193 39.96 30.50 6.22
N HIS A 194 40.10 31.58 7.00
CA HIS A 194 38.98 32.34 7.60
C HIS A 194 37.95 32.79 6.55
N GLY A 195 38.37 33.42 5.45
CA GLY A 195 37.45 33.88 4.41
C GLY A 195 36.70 32.76 3.67
N ARG A 196 37.19 31.51 3.68
CA ARG A 196 36.45 30.36 3.14
C ARG A 196 35.37 29.88 4.12
N ARG A 197 35.66 29.93 5.43
CA ARG A 197 34.68 29.61 6.47
C ARG A 197 33.52 30.59 6.45
N ASP A 198 33.80 31.89 6.38
CA ASP A 198 32.76 32.93 6.34
C ASP A 198 31.84 32.78 5.13
N ARG A 199 32.39 32.41 3.96
CA ARG A 199 31.59 32.13 2.75
C ARG A 199 30.66 30.93 2.92
N LEU A 200 31.13 29.85 3.56
CA LEU A 200 30.33 28.65 3.81
C LEU A 200 29.22 28.93 4.83
N ILE A 201 29.52 29.72 5.88
CA ILE A 201 28.53 30.18 6.86
C ILE A 201 27.49 31.08 6.18
N ALA A 202 27.91 32.03 5.35
CA ALA A 202 27.00 32.84 4.52
C ALA A 202 26.22 31.99 3.50
N GLY A 203 26.74 30.84 3.09
CA GLY A 203 26.06 29.88 2.23
C GLY A 203 24.91 29.13 2.92
N LEU A 204 24.90 29.09 4.26
CA LEU A 204 23.81 28.58 5.09
C LEU A 204 22.72 29.64 5.37
N ASP A 205 22.92 30.87 4.90
CA ASP A 205 21.97 31.95 5.10
C ASP A 205 20.58 31.57 4.56
N LEU A 206 19.56 31.84 5.38
CA LEU A 206 18.17 31.48 5.11
C LEU A 206 17.68 32.14 3.82
N ALA A 207 18.16 33.34 3.49
CA ALA A 207 17.80 34.01 2.25
C ALA A 207 18.16 33.18 0.99
N ARG A 208 19.24 32.39 1.06
CA ARG A 208 19.70 31.53 -0.05
C ARG A 208 19.03 30.15 -0.04
N GLY A 209 18.59 29.68 1.12
CA GLY A 209 17.93 28.39 1.31
C GLY A 209 16.40 28.44 1.37
N ALA A 210 15.80 29.63 1.35
CA ALA A 210 14.38 29.85 1.63
C ALA A 210 13.46 28.93 0.83
N GLY A 211 13.67 28.81 -0.49
CA GLY A 211 12.85 27.95 -1.34
C GLY A 211 12.86 26.48 -0.91
N VAL A 212 14.04 25.91 -0.63
CA VAL A 212 14.16 24.51 -0.18
C VAL A 212 13.58 24.32 1.21
N VAL A 213 13.86 25.24 2.14
CA VAL A 213 13.33 25.19 3.51
C VAL A 213 11.80 25.28 3.51
N THR A 214 11.22 26.17 2.70
CA THR A 214 9.77 26.29 2.53
C THR A 214 9.18 24.99 1.97
N VAL A 215 9.79 24.42 0.92
CA VAL A 215 9.30 23.15 0.35
C VAL A 215 9.37 22.03 1.39
N VAL A 216 10.49 21.86 2.10
CA VAL A 216 10.64 20.86 3.18
C VAL A 216 9.57 21.05 4.25
N ALA A 217 9.36 22.28 4.72
CA ALA A 217 8.35 22.58 5.73
C ALA A 217 6.94 22.19 5.26
N VAL A 218 6.59 22.54 4.01
CA VAL A 218 5.29 22.23 3.42
C VAL A 218 5.10 20.74 3.22
N VAL A 219 6.04 20.03 2.58
CA VAL A 219 5.86 18.59 2.30
C VAL A 219 5.81 17.77 3.59
N CYS A 220 6.58 18.14 4.62
CA CYS A 220 6.48 17.54 5.96
C CYS A 220 5.12 17.85 6.61
N GLY A 221 4.66 19.09 6.53
CA GLY A 221 3.34 19.49 7.02
C GLY A 221 2.21 18.73 6.34
N ILE A 222 2.29 18.55 5.02
CA ILE A 222 1.33 17.78 4.21
C ILE A 222 1.36 16.30 4.58
N ALA A 223 2.53 15.71 4.82
CA ALA A 223 2.64 14.33 5.28
C ALA A 223 1.92 14.10 6.62
N VAL A 224 2.06 15.04 7.57
CA VAL A 224 1.37 14.99 8.86
C VAL A 224 -0.14 15.24 8.69
N LEU A 225 -0.51 16.25 7.91
CA LEU A 225 -1.90 16.64 7.71
C LEU A 225 -2.69 15.53 7.02
N VAL A 226 -2.16 14.94 5.94
CA VAL A 226 -2.81 13.82 5.25
C VAL A 226 -2.96 12.62 6.17
N ARG A 227 -1.96 12.29 6.99
CA ARG A 227 -2.09 11.23 8.00
C ARG A 227 -3.25 11.51 8.95
N ARG A 228 -3.38 12.74 9.45
CA ARG A 228 -4.48 13.14 10.33
C ARG A 228 -5.83 13.06 9.62
N VAL A 229 -5.93 13.56 8.39
CA VAL A 229 -7.17 13.57 7.60
C VAL A 229 -7.65 12.16 7.33
N VAL A 230 -6.77 11.30 6.80
CA VAL A 230 -7.10 9.89 6.51
C VAL A 230 -7.48 9.17 7.81
N GLY A 231 -6.70 9.34 8.88
CA GLY A 231 -6.98 8.71 10.18
C GLY A 231 -8.34 9.10 10.76
N LEU A 232 -8.68 10.40 10.79
CA LEU A 232 -9.97 10.87 11.28
C LEU A 232 -11.13 10.41 10.42
N ARG A 233 -10.96 10.32 9.10
CA ARG A 233 -12.01 9.87 8.18
C ARG A 233 -12.23 8.36 8.22
N VAL A 234 -11.19 7.58 8.48
CA VAL A 234 -11.31 6.14 8.75
C VAL A 234 -12.02 5.91 10.09
N LEU A 235 -11.60 6.59 11.16
CA LEU A 235 -12.26 6.51 12.47
C LEU A 235 -13.73 6.96 12.42
N GLY A 236 -14.01 8.01 11.64
CA GLY A 236 -15.37 8.50 11.41
C GLY A 236 -16.17 7.72 10.36
N GLN A 237 -15.69 6.55 9.90
CA GLN A 237 -16.36 5.68 8.92
C GLN A 237 -16.72 6.37 7.59
N ARG A 238 -16.04 7.48 7.25
CA ARG A 238 -16.23 8.21 5.99
C ARG A 238 -15.31 7.73 4.87
N LEU A 239 -14.31 6.94 5.23
CA LEU A 239 -13.33 6.34 4.32
C LEU A 239 -13.07 4.90 4.76
N GLN A 240 -13.00 3.99 3.79
CA GLN A 240 -12.71 2.57 4.02
C GLN A 240 -11.28 2.27 3.55
N LYS A 241 -10.47 1.67 4.43
CA LYS A 241 -9.08 1.27 4.12
C LYS A 241 -8.87 -0.19 4.50
N VAL A 242 -8.51 -1.00 3.52
CA VAL A 242 -8.15 -2.41 3.74
C VAL A 242 -6.63 -2.56 3.68
N ARG A 243 -6.09 -3.28 4.65
CA ARG A 243 -4.65 -3.53 4.76
C ARG A 243 -4.16 -4.40 3.59
N ALA A 244 -3.17 -3.91 2.86
CA ALA A 244 -2.51 -4.65 1.79
C ALA A 244 -1.62 -5.77 2.35
N HIS A 245 -1.43 -6.85 1.59
CA HIS A 245 -0.51 -7.93 1.97
C HIS A 245 0.96 -7.48 1.98
N ARG A 246 1.32 -6.55 1.09
CA ARG A 246 2.66 -5.97 1.02
C ARG A 246 2.65 -4.58 0.37
N PRO A 247 3.61 -3.70 0.72
CA PRO A 247 3.81 -2.45 0.00
C PRO A 247 4.36 -2.71 -1.41
N ARG A 248 3.97 -1.88 -2.37
CA ARG A 248 4.42 -1.93 -3.77
C ARG A 248 4.94 -0.56 -4.16
N ALA A 249 5.97 -0.52 -5.01
CA ALA A 249 6.47 0.75 -5.55
C ALA A 249 5.39 1.54 -6.32
N ALA A 250 4.47 0.81 -6.97
CA ALA A 250 3.32 1.38 -7.66
C ALA A 250 2.38 2.16 -6.73
N ASP A 251 2.34 1.86 -5.42
CA ASP A 251 1.46 2.54 -4.45
C ASP A 251 1.73 4.05 -4.38
N LEU A 252 2.92 4.52 -4.78
CA LEU A 252 3.23 5.95 -4.87
C LEU A 252 2.48 6.66 -5.99
N LEU A 253 1.98 5.92 -6.98
CA LEU A 253 1.42 6.40 -8.24
C LEU A 253 -0.01 5.90 -8.46
N THR A 254 -0.51 5.00 -7.61
CA THR A 254 -1.80 4.34 -7.79
C THR A 254 -2.71 4.50 -6.58
N ASP A 255 -4.02 4.50 -6.83
CA ASP A 255 -5.05 4.41 -5.81
C ASP A 255 -5.04 3.03 -5.12
N ASP A 256 -5.94 2.85 -4.14
CA ASP A 256 -6.01 1.61 -3.38
C ASP A 256 -6.42 0.39 -4.21
N SER A 257 -7.05 0.61 -5.36
CA SER A 257 -7.41 -0.43 -6.33
C SER A 257 -6.30 -0.70 -7.35
N GLY A 258 -5.17 0.00 -7.26
CA GLY A 258 -4.05 -0.14 -8.20
C GLY A 258 -4.22 0.63 -9.52
N ARG A 259 -5.21 1.52 -9.62
CA ARG A 259 -5.40 2.39 -10.80
C ARG A 259 -4.53 3.64 -10.66
N GLY A 260 -4.02 4.17 -11.76
CA GLY A 260 -3.20 5.39 -11.74
C GLY A 260 -3.96 6.56 -11.11
N SER A 261 -3.35 7.21 -10.11
CA SER A 261 -3.93 8.35 -9.40
C SER A 261 -3.28 9.63 -9.90
N PHE A 262 -4.04 10.46 -10.61
CA PHE A 262 -3.52 11.71 -11.16
C PHE A 262 -2.89 12.60 -10.08
N ALA A 263 -3.57 12.76 -8.94
CA ALA A 263 -3.11 13.59 -7.83
C ALA A 263 -1.81 13.07 -7.19
N ASP A 264 -1.63 11.75 -7.11
CA ASP A 264 -0.42 11.13 -6.58
C ASP A 264 0.73 11.24 -7.59
N ILE A 265 0.47 10.92 -8.88
CA ILE A 265 1.45 10.99 -9.97
C ILE A 265 1.98 12.41 -10.14
N GLN A 266 1.11 13.42 -10.23
CA GLN A 266 1.55 14.80 -10.42
C GLN A 266 2.40 15.29 -9.23
N TYR A 267 2.05 14.88 -8.01
CA TYR A 267 2.76 15.28 -6.80
C TYR A 267 4.16 14.69 -6.73
N VAL A 268 4.30 13.40 -7.04
CA VAL A 268 5.60 12.73 -7.12
C VAL A 268 6.44 13.34 -8.23
N MET A 269 5.88 13.51 -9.44
CA MET A 269 6.62 13.99 -10.60
C MET A 269 7.12 15.42 -10.44
N ILE A 270 6.26 16.35 -10.02
CA ILE A 270 6.64 17.75 -9.78
C ILE A 270 7.69 17.85 -8.67
N SER A 271 7.50 17.11 -7.58
CA SER A 271 8.48 17.08 -6.48
C SER A 271 9.82 16.50 -6.92
N ALA A 272 9.81 15.44 -7.74
CA ALA A 272 11.03 14.81 -8.25
C ALA A 272 11.82 15.76 -9.16
N VAL A 273 11.14 16.50 -10.05
CA VAL A 273 11.78 17.50 -10.92
C VAL A 273 12.41 18.63 -10.09
N ALA A 274 11.69 19.16 -9.10
CA ALA A 274 12.21 20.21 -8.23
C ALA A 274 13.41 19.71 -7.38
N LEU A 275 13.35 18.47 -6.89
CA LEU A 275 14.45 17.84 -6.16
C LEU A 275 15.68 17.63 -7.05
N ALA A 276 15.48 17.16 -8.28
CA ALA A 276 16.55 17.00 -9.27
C ALA A 276 17.20 18.34 -9.62
N PHE A 277 16.39 19.40 -9.81
CA PHE A 277 16.90 20.75 -10.01
C PHE A 277 17.74 21.21 -8.81
N ALA A 278 17.26 21.02 -7.58
CA ALA A 278 17.99 21.37 -6.37
C ALA A 278 19.32 20.59 -6.26
N ALA A 279 19.33 19.31 -6.62
CA ALA A 279 20.54 18.49 -6.64
C ALA A 279 21.58 19.01 -7.66
N VAL A 280 21.15 19.40 -8.86
CA VAL A 280 22.03 20.04 -9.85
C VAL A 280 22.57 21.38 -9.34
N ARG A 281 21.75 22.18 -8.65
CA ARG A 281 22.18 23.45 -8.05
C ARG A 281 23.25 23.23 -6.99
N LEU A 282 23.05 22.26 -6.10
CA LEU A 282 24.05 21.90 -5.08
C LEU A 282 25.35 21.42 -5.74
N ALA A 283 25.27 20.60 -6.79
CA ALA A 283 26.46 20.13 -7.51
C ALA A 283 27.24 21.27 -8.18
N ARG A 284 26.54 22.29 -8.71
CA ARG A 284 27.16 23.45 -9.36
C ARG A 284 27.65 24.52 -8.39
N ARG A 285 27.02 24.64 -7.22
CA ARG A 285 27.35 25.62 -6.17
C ARG A 285 27.38 24.92 -4.80
N PRO A 286 28.42 24.11 -4.53
CA PRO A 286 28.47 23.28 -3.33
C PRO A 286 28.75 24.06 -2.05
N ASP A 287 29.07 25.35 -2.14
CA ASP A 287 29.41 26.23 -1.03
C ASP A 287 28.20 26.91 -0.39
N GLN A 288 26.99 26.65 -0.87
CA GLN A 288 25.75 27.15 -0.31
C GLN A 288 24.62 26.13 -0.40
N LEU A 289 23.55 26.34 0.37
CA LEU A 289 22.33 25.58 0.21
C LEU A 289 21.79 25.75 -1.23
N PRO A 290 21.10 24.72 -1.77
CA PRO A 290 20.55 24.81 -3.11
C PRO A 290 19.48 25.89 -3.16
N ASP A 291 19.80 26.95 -3.89
CA ASP A 291 18.88 28.04 -4.18
C ASP A 291 17.85 27.56 -5.21
N LEU A 292 16.65 27.26 -4.72
CA LEU A 292 15.49 26.81 -5.48
C LEU A 292 14.65 28.03 -5.87
N PRO A 293 14.51 28.33 -7.18
CA PRO A 293 13.70 29.44 -7.65
C PRO A 293 12.28 29.36 -7.11
N TRP A 294 11.75 30.51 -6.67
CA TRP A 294 10.39 30.59 -6.13
C TRP A 294 9.33 30.03 -7.06
N GLY A 295 9.48 30.16 -8.38
CA GLY A 295 8.57 29.54 -9.34
C GLY A 295 8.47 28.01 -9.19
N LEU A 296 9.59 27.31 -8.97
CA LEU A 296 9.59 25.86 -8.72
C LEU A 296 9.06 25.53 -7.32
N ALA A 297 9.42 26.34 -6.31
CA ALA A 297 8.90 26.15 -4.96
C ALA A 297 7.37 26.28 -4.93
N VAL A 298 6.82 27.35 -5.54
CA VAL A 298 5.37 27.58 -5.66
C VAL A 298 4.70 26.45 -6.43
N LEU A 299 5.31 25.95 -7.51
CA LEU A 299 4.77 24.81 -8.25
C LEU A 299 4.65 23.55 -7.37
N VAL A 300 5.66 23.25 -6.55
CA VAL A 300 5.60 22.15 -5.57
C VAL A 300 4.50 22.40 -4.53
N LEU A 301 4.33 23.63 -4.06
CA LEU A 301 3.28 24.01 -3.10
C LEU A 301 1.87 23.80 -3.69
N ILE A 302 1.63 24.26 -4.93
CA ILE A 302 0.35 24.07 -5.64
C ILE A 302 0.09 22.57 -5.84
N SER A 303 1.11 21.83 -6.23
CA SER A 303 1.05 20.38 -6.40
C SER A 303 0.70 19.66 -5.10
N ALA A 304 1.31 20.06 -3.98
CA ALA A 304 1.04 19.51 -2.66
C ALA A 304 -0.38 19.86 -2.16
N ALA A 305 -0.86 21.08 -2.42
CA ALA A 305 -2.22 21.50 -2.12
C ALA A 305 -3.25 20.70 -2.93
N THR A 306 -2.98 20.46 -4.21
CA THR A 306 -3.83 19.64 -5.10
C THR A 306 -3.91 18.20 -4.59
N TYR A 307 -2.77 17.61 -4.20
CA TYR A 307 -2.72 16.29 -3.58
C TYR A 307 -3.52 16.23 -2.27
N LEU A 308 -3.37 17.23 -1.39
CA LEU A 308 -4.14 17.32 -0.15
C LEU A 308 -5.64 17.42 -0.43
N ALA A 309 -6.05 18.27 -1.36
CA ALA A 309 -7.45 18.43 -1.76
C ALA A 309 -8.02 17.11 -2.29
N ALA A 310 -7.27 16.35 -3.09
CA ALA A 310 -7.67 15.04 -3.55
C ALA A 310 -7.89 14.06 -2.37
N LYS A 311 -6.98 14.01 -1.38
CA LYS A 311 -7.15 13.18 -0.17
C LYS A 311 -8.36 13.60 0.69
N TYR A 312 -8.73 14.87 0.67
CA TYR A 312 -9.97 15.35 1.29
C TYR A 312 -11.21 14.98 0.49
N ALA A 313 -11.13 14.94 -0.84
CA ALA A 313 -12.24 14.60 -1.73
C ALA A 313 -12.50 13.08 -1.81
N GLU A 314 -11.50 12.23 -1.53
CA GLU A 314 -11.66 10.77 -1.54
C GLU A 314 -12.87 10.33 -0.71
N GLY A 315 -13.88 9.75 -1.34
CA GLY A 315 -15.05 9.20 -0.67
C GLY A 315 -14.91 7.70 -0.43
N GLY A 316 -15.71 7.16 0.48
CA GLY A 316 -15.78 5.71 0.65
C GLY A 316 -16.76 5.26 1.72
N ARG A 317 -17.75 6.07 2.10
CA ARG A 317 -18.76 5.63 3.06
C ARG A 317 -19.72 4.65 2.35
N PRO A 318 -19.91 3.44 2.88
CA PRO A 318 -20.84 2.50 2.28
C PRO A 318 -22.29 2.95 2.59
N VAL A 319 -23.20 2.80 1.63
CA VAL A 319 -24.60 3.19 1.77
C VAL A 319 -25.52 2.18 1.10
N ILE A 320 -26.58 1.78 1.80
CA ILE A 320 -27.71 1.04 1.22
C ILE A 320 -28.72 2.06 0.72
N LEU A 321 -29.09 1.96 -0.55
CA LEU A 321 -30.11 2.79 -1.18
C LEU A 321 -31.47 2.09 -1.19
N SER A 322 -31.49 0.79 -1.43
CA SER A 322 -32.73 -0.01 -1.43
C SER A 322 -32.45 -1.46 -1.13
N VAL A 323 -33.44 -2.14 -0.56
CA VAL A 323 -33.47 -3.60 -0.39
C VAL A 323 -34.75 -4.11 -1.02
N VAL A 324 -34.63 -5.08 -1.92
CA VAL A 324 -35.76 -5.66 -2.66
C VAL A 324 -35.64 -7.19 -2.70
N ARG A 325 -36.74 -7.89 -2.96
CA ARG A 325 -36.72 -9.31 -3.27
C ARG A 325 -35.93 -9.54 -4.57
N ALA A 326 -35.00 -10.48 -4.57
CA ALA A 326 -34.33 -10.91 -5.79
C ALA A 326 -35.34 -11.61 -6.69
N ARG A 327 -35.36 -11.27 -7.98
CA ARG A 327 -36.37 -11.78 -8.91
C ARG A 327 -35.74 -12.71 -9.95
N GLU A 328 -36.28 -13.91 -10.11
CA GLU A 328 -35.97 -14.73 -11.28
C GLU A 328 -36.88 -14.37 -12.47
N ALA A 329 -36.44 -14.68 -13.68
CA ALA A 329 -37.22 -14.38 -14.88
C ALA A 329 -38.52 -15.21 -14.87
N GLY A 330 -39.66 -14.54 -14.69
CA GLY A 330 -40.99 -15.18 -14.62
C GLY A 330 -41.67 -15.08 -13.25
N ASP A 331 -40.96 -14.63 -12.22
CA ASP A 331 -41.54 -14.40 -10.90
C ASP A 331 -42.49 -13.19 -10.87
N LEU A 332 -43.58 -13.35 -10.13
CA LEU A 332 -44.51 -12.27 -9.80
C LEU A 332 -43.95 -11.39 -8.68
N ASP A 333 -44.40 -10.14 -8.65
CA ASP A 333 -44.10 -9.24 -7.54
C ASP A 333 -44.72 -9.79 -6.26
N ALA A 334 -43.87 -10.03 -5.27
CA ALA A 334 -44.23 -10.63 -4.00
C ALA A 334 -43.47 -9.95 -2.85
N PRO A 335 -44.05 -9.92 -1.64
CA PRO A 335 -43.32 -9.48 -0.45
C PRO A 335 -42.12 -10.39 -0.16
N ILE A 336 -41.14 -9.87 0.57
CA ILE A 336 -39.97 -10.63 1.00
C ILE A 336 -40.41 -11.65 2.05
N ARG A 337 -40.07 -12.92 1.85
CA ARG A 337 -40.32 -14.00 2.82
C ARG A 337 -39.04 -14.61 3.36
N THR A 338 -39.17 -15.38 4.42
CA THR A 338 -38.07 -16.24 4.87
C THR A 338 -37.67 -17.23 3.77
N GLY A 339 -36.36 -17.42 3.57
CA GLY A 339 -35.82 -18.26 2.51
C GLY A 339 -35.72 -17.61 1.12
N ASP A 340 -36.34 -16.45 0.88
CA ASP A 340 -36.13 -15.68 -0.36
C ASP A 340 -34.70 -15.12 -0.40
N ASP A 341 -34.18 -14.95 -1.62
CA ASP A 341 -33.02 -14.09 -1.83
C ASP A 341 -33.46 -12.62 -1.86
N ILE A 342 -32.67 -11.74 -1.26
CA ILE A 342 -32.85 -10.30 -1.35
C ILE A 342 -31.66 -9.65 -2.08
N GLU A 343 -31.97 -8.64 -2.87
CA GLU A 343 -31.00 -7.73 -3.49
C GLU A 343 -30.86 -6.47 -2.66
N ILE A 344 -29.66 -6.23 -2.17
CA ILE A 344 -29.27 -5.02 -1.45
C ILE A 344 -28.51 -4.15 -2.42
N ARG A 345 -29.11 -3.04 -2.82
CA ARG A 345 -28.54 -2.10 -3.80
C ARG A 345 -27.99 -0.87 -3.08
N GLY A 346 -26.83 -0.41 -3.53
CA GLY A 346 -26.15 0.70 -2.88
C GLY A 346 -24.84 1.08 -3.54
N ALA A 347 -23.92 1.58 -2.74
CA ALA A 347 -22.58 1.95 -3.18
C ALA A 347 -21.55 1.76 -2.06
N GLY A 348 -20.31 1.47 -2.44
CA GLY A 348 -19.19 1.36 -1.52
C GLY A 348 -19.18 0.07 -0.70
N PHE A 349 -19.91 -0.97 -1.11
CA PHE A 349 -19.94 -2.24 -0.40
C PHE A 349 -18.59 -2.96 -0.45
N VAL A 350 -17.83 -2.81 -1.54
CA VAL A 350 -16.51 -3.42 -1.72
C VAL A 350 -15.46 -2.31 -1.64
N PRO A 351 -14.75 -2.17 -0.51
CA PRO A 351 -13.70 -1.16 -0.38
C PRO A 351 -12.62 -1.30 -1.46
N ALA A 352 -12.02 -0.17 -1.84
CA ALA A 352 -10.88 -0.19 -2.75
C ALA A 352 -9.74 -1.06 -2.19
N GLY A 353 -9.28 -2.04 -3.00
CA GLY A 353 -8.27 -3.02 -2.59
C GLY A 353 -8.81 -4.25 -1.85
N ALA A 354 -10.14 -4.39 -1.74
CA ALA A 354 -10.80 -5.53 -1.10
C ALA A 354 -11.37 -6.55 -2.11
N GLN A 355 -10.95 -6.51 -3.38
CA GLN A 355 -11.51 -7.37 -4.44
C GLN A 355 -11.05 -8.83 -4.36
N SER A 356 -10.14 -9.18 -3.45
CA SER A 356 -9.69 -10.55 -3.27
C SER A 356 -10.73 -11.38 -2.51
N ALA A 357 -10.86 -12.65 -2.87
CA ALA A 357 -11.89 -13.53 -2.31
C ALA A 357 -11.86 -13.62 -0.79
N ASP A 358 -10.66 -13.57 -0.17
CA ASP A 358 -10.49 -13.60 1.29
C ASP A 358 -11.03 -12.35 2.01
N ARG A 359 -11.22 -11.26 1.27
CA ARG A 359 -11.80 -10.01 1.77
C ARG A 359 -13.29 -9.98 1.52
N LEU A 360 -13.71 -10.40 0.33
CA LEU A 360 -15.12 -10.51 -0.03
C LEU A 360 -15.88 -11.47 0.88
N SER A 361 -15.28 -12.60 1.26
CA SER A 361 -15.88 -13.59 2.18
C SER A 361 -16.14 -13.06 3.60
N ARG A 362 -15.52 -11.94 3.98
CA ARG A 362 -15.71 -11.31 5.29
C ARG A 362 -16.89 -10.35 5.33
N MET A 363 -17.51 -10.09 4.18
CA MET A 363 -18.69 -9.24 4.11
C MET A 363 -19.87 -9.95 4.77
N VAL A 364 -20.60 -9.20 5.59
CA VAL A 364 -21.74 -9.71 6.35
C VAL A 364 -22.92 -8.76 6.17
N VAL A 365 -24.11 -9.31 6.02
CA VAL A 365 -25.37 -8.56 6.11
C VAL A 365 -26.01 -8.89 7.44
N ARG A 366 -26.30 -7.86 8.23
CA ARG A 366 -27.14 -8.00 9.42
C ARG A 366 -28.59 -7.79 9.01
N ILE A 367 -29.42 -8.80 9.22
CA ILE A 367 -30.88 -8.78 8.99
C ILE A 367 -31.53 -8.97 10.36
N GLY A 368 -32.04 -7.88 10.95
CA GLY A 368 -32.49 -7.88 12.34
C GLY A 368 -31.37 -8.25 13.30
N ALA A 369 -31.52 -9.35 14.03
CA ALA A 369 -30.50 -9.89 14.95
C ALA A 369 -29.52 -10.88 14.29
N VAL A 370 -29.80 -11.33 13.06
CA VAL A 370 -29.06 -12.41 12.39
C VAL A 370 -27.95 -11.85 11.51
N HIS A 371 -26.78 -12.48 11.53
CA HIS A 371 -25.64 -12.15 10.68
C HIS A 371 -25.50 -13.18 9.57
N VAL A 372 -25.57 -12.73 8.32
CA VAL A 372 -25.51 -13.57 7.13
C VAL A 372 -24.24 -13.25 6.37
N HIS A 373 -23.39 -14.25 6.14
CA HIS A 373 -22.23 -14.07 5.26
C HIS A 373 -22.70 -13.88 3.82
N VAL A 374 -22.11 -12.91 3.12
CA VAL A 374 -22.45 -12.69 1.71
C VAL A 374 -21.84 -13.83 0.88
N PRO A 375 -22.65 -14.62 0.15
CA PRO A 375 -22.14 -15.78 -0.56
C PRO A 375 -21.28 -15.35 -1.75
N LEU A 376 -20.13 -16.01 -1.92
CA LEU A 376 -19.28 -15.84 -3.09
C LEU A 376 -19.91 -16.55 -4.29
N VAL A 377 -20.38 -15.78 -5.27
CA VAL A 377 -20.90 -16.31 -6.54
C VAL A 377 -19.84 -16.14 -7.62
N PRO A 378 -19.11 -17.21 -8.00
CA PRO A 378 -17.99 -17.11 -8.93
C PRO A 378 -18.48 -16.89 -10.36
N VAL A 379 -17.77 -16.04 -11.08
CA VAL A 379 -17.85 -15.90 -12.54
C VAL A 379 -16.45 -15.99 -13.13
N THR A 380 -16.36 -16.26 -14.43
CA THR A 380 -15.03 -16.30 -15.09
C THR A 380 -14.32 -14.97 -14.87
N GLY A 381 -13.15 -15.01 -14.23
CA GLY A 381 -12.37 -13.81 -13.93
C GLY A 381 -12.67 -13.12 -12.61
N GLY A 382 -13.73 -13.47 -11.86
CA GLY A 382 -14.10 -12.76 -10.63
C GLY A 382 -15.30 -13.32 -9.88
N PHE A 383 -16.08 -12.41 -9.29
CA PHE A 383 -17.30 -12.71 -8.56
C PHE A 383 -18.38 -11.73 -9.01
N ASP A 384 -19.59 -12.24 -9.21
CA ASP A 384 -20.77 -11.39 -9.45
C ASP A 384 -21.39 -10.92 -8.12
N ASN A 385 -21.24 -11.75 -7.08
CA ASN A 385 -21.60 -11.42 -5.71
C ASN A 385 -20.47 -11.82 -4.76
N PRO A 386 -20.03 -10.96 -3.83
CA PRO A 386 -20.44 -9.56 -3.65
C PRO A 386 -19.89 -8.60 -4.73
N SER A 387 -20.67 -7.57 -5.08
CA SER A 387 -20.24 -6.44 -5.92
C SER A 387 -20.29 -5.11 -5.13
N ASP A 388 -19.67 -4.05 -5.67
CA ASP A 388 -19.64 -2.75 -4.99
C ASP A 388 -21.01 -2.07 -4.85
N THR A 389 -21.94 -2.41 -5.76
CA THR A 389 -23.25 -1.75 -5.86
C THR A 389 -24.44 -2.66 -5.58
N LEU A 390 -24.21 -3.97 -5.53
CA LEU A 390 -25.25 -4.98 -5.37
C LEU A 390 -24.72 -6.16 -4.54
N LEU A 391 -25.50 -6.56 -3.54
CA LEU A 391 -25.31 -7.82 -2.82
C LEU A 391 -26.58 -8.64 -2.91
N THR A 392 -26.43 -9.94 -3.16
CA THR A 392 -27.52 -10.90 -3.09
C THR A 392 -27.28 -11.81 -1.89
N VAL A 393 -28.24 -11.85 -0.97
CA VAL A 393 -28.15 -12.69 0.24
C VAL A 393 -29.48 -13.39 0.50
N PRO A 394 -29.47 -14.65 0.98
CA PRO A 394 -30.69 -15.31 1.41
C PRO A 394 -31.18 -14.70 2.73
N VAL A 395 -32.50 -14.65 2.91
CA VAL A 395 -33.14 -14.36 4.20
C VAL A 395 -33.16 -15.64 5.03
N PRO A 396 -32.42 -15.74 6.14
CA PRO A 396 -32.43 -16.93 6.98
C PRO A 396 -33.80 -17.19 7.60
N ALA A 397 -34.11 -18.47 7.82
CA ALA A 397 -35.33 -18.88 8.52
C ALA A 397 -35.38 -18.39 9.98
N ASP A 398 -34.23 -18.10 10.58
CA ASP A 398 -34.12 -17.59 11.96
C ASP A 398 -34.47 -16.10 12.09
N VAL A 399 -34.75 -15.41 10.98
CA VAL A 399 -35.17 -14.01 11.01
C VAL A 399 -36.65 -13.93 11.39
N GLU A 400 -36.94 -13.21 12.47
CA GLU A 400 -38.32 -12.98 12.92
C GLU A 400 -39.12 -12.22 11.84
N PRO A 401 -40.33 -12.72 11.48
CA PRO A 401 -41.25 -12.01 10.61
C PRO A 401 -41.62 -10.64 11.16
N GLY A 402 -41.81 -9.67 10.27
CA GLY A 402 -42.20 -8.30 10.57
C GLY A 402 -41.19 -7.28 10.07
N ARG A 403 -41.16 -6.12 10.74
CA ARG A 403 -40.26 -5.02 10.38
C ARG A 403 -38.87 -5.25 10.94
N VAL A 404 -37.89 -5.47 10.06
CA VAL A 404 -36.50 -5.68 10.44
C VAL A 404 -35.58 -4.65 9.80
N GLU A 405 -34.46 -4.36 10.45
CA GLU A 405 -33.41 -3.51 9.88
C GLU A 405 -32.38 -4.34 9.12
N VAL A 406 -32.04 -3.91 7.92
CA VAL A 406 -30.95 -4.47 7.11
C VAL A 406 -29.76 -3.52 7.13
N GLN A 407 -28.57 -4.07 7.35
CA GLN A 407 -27.31 -3.34 7.35
C GLN A 407 -26.20 -4.20 6.73
N VAL A 408 -25.29 -3.59 5.98
CA VAL A 408 -24.12 -4.28 5.43
C VAL A 408 -22.89 -3.90 6.25
N VAL A 409 -22.09 -4.89 6.61
CA VAL A 409 -20.76 -4.76 7.18
C VAL A 409 -19.76 -5.13 6.08
N THR A 410 -18.98 -4.15 5.63
CA THR A 410 -18.04 -4.35 4.52
C THR A 410 -16.79 -5.12 4.96
N ALA A 411 -15.95 -5.51 4.00
CA ALA A 411 -14.65 -6.13 4.27
C ALA A 411 -13.67 -5.26 5.09
N ALA A 412 -13.94 -3.94 5.19
CA ALA A 412 -13.20 -3.01 6.05
C ALA A 412 -13.77 -2.91 7.48
N GLY A 413 -14.87 -3.62 7.78
CA GLY A 413 -15.58 -3.56 9.06
C GLY A 413 -16.41 -2.28 9.25
N VAL A 414 -16.75 -1.59 8.15
CA VAL A 414 -17.60 -0.39 8.21
C VAL A 414 -19.04 -0.77 7.98
N GLU A 415 -19.93 -0.30 8.85
CA GLU A 415 -21.36 -0.51 8.71
C GLU A 415 -22.02 0.57 7.83
N THR A 416 -23.02 0.17 7.04
CA THR A 416 -23.86 1.11 6.28
C THR A 416 -24.90 1.81 7.16
N ASN A 417 -25.69 2.70 6.56
CA ASN A 417 -27.01 3.07 7.09
C ASN A 417 -27.91 1.84 7.23
N ARG A 418 -28.92 1.95 8.09
CA ARG A 418 -29.95 0.95 8.30
C ARG A 418 -31.13 1.21 7.37
N VAL A 419 -31.68 0.17 6.77
CA VAL A 419 -32.89 0.23 5.94
C VAL A 419 -33.90 -0.74 6.51
N THR A 420 -35.09 -0.25 6.85
CA THR A 420 -36.17 -1.09 7.35
C THR A 420 -36.88 -1.77 6.20
N VAL A 421 -37.06 -3.08 6.31
CA VAL A 421 -37.85 -3.89 5.38
C VAL A 421 -38.90 -4.67 6.15
N GLU A 422 -39.95 -5.11 5.46
CA GLU A 422 -40.98 -5.97 6.01
C GLU A 422 -40.79 -7.38 5.45
N ILE A 423 -40.63 -8.35 6.37
CA ILE A 423 -40.48 -9.77 6.07
C ILE A 423 -41.75 -10.47 6.49
N LEU A 424 -42.32 -11.28 5.59
CA LEU A 424 -43.45 -12.15 5.89
C LEU A 424 -42.98 -13.59 6.12
N ASP A 425 -43.85 -14.40 6.70
CA ASP A 425 -43.64 -15.85 6.84
C ASP A 425 -43.41 -16.54 5.48
#